data_AF-A0A7R8ZLY9-F1
#
_entry.id   AF-A0A7R8ZLY9-F1
#
_cell.length_a   1.000
_cell.length_b   1.000
_cell.length_c   1.000
_cell.angle_alpha   90.00
_cell.angle_beta   90.00
_cell.angle_gamma   90.00
#
_symmetry.space_group_name_H-M   'P 1'
#
loop_
_entity.id
_entity.type
_entity.pdbx_description
1 polymer ?
#
loop_
_entity_poly.entity_id
_entity_poly.type
_entity_poly.pdbx_seq_one_letter_code
_entity_poly.pdbx_strand_id
1 'polypeptide(L)'
;MPCSPRNLYPLPGDDDRTGSRWEMIQKALREPIRCIQDLEAAILSYNTRFSDQWDFAHLRYFLESEMVDEERDHFFKVTMLKMQRLALALPEVVTQAPPLLRARTNQSVTLSQKQIACLLCCAFFCLFPRRNSGKQFKDFPDINFNVLFCGENRRWAKRTSKAVRIQNDPAVPPPGRCRVAKFHCLLHYFRRVTDKVPPGVVTITRRCLPKTRLPDWSQMSSVQLSRDLHVDSAGLIEVQGEGLLQADFANRFLGGGVLRSGCVQEEIRFLLSPELIVGLLLCERMEDTEVVLLTGAEQYSYGTGYAETFKWIAPCYDTVPRDPFRRRMTQAFVAFFVRPSSEQPAVAVATGNWGCGAFNGDKELKFLLQLLAASANSQRGMAYFTFGDEDFRDRIAHLHSVLLASGFSVGDMYAILTRFSPSSEAMSVFDHLLHSIGAEGTQNRSKAKNCASDVTSVGSPVVSRVPRVSKDQVARAVASVGPPVMSRDEDRKPLSRVSKDQVARAVASAGPPRTVGIPVEKGSSEELALKDEAMMSLLLEREEEEVMEWEGEEGSHEERASTRLSLLEALEQAEEEAK
;
A
#
# COMPACT_ATOMS: atom_id res chain seq x y z
N MET A 1 -16.18 0.14 -18.77
CA MET A 1 -15.07 -0.80 -19.02
C MET A 1 -14.61 -0.70 -20.47
N PRO A 2 -13.33 -0.96 -20.78
CA PRO A 2 -12.80 -0.99 -22.15
C PRO A 2 -13.57 -1.92 -23.10
N CYS A 3 -13.94 -3.11 -22.63
CA CYS A 3 -14.68 -4.14 -23.37
C CYS A 3 -16.19 -3.88 -23.52
N SER A 4 -16.69 -2.72 -23.08
CA SER A 4 -18.12 -2.43 -23.19
C SER A 4 -18.52 -2.21 -24.66
N PRO A 5 -19.66 -2.75 -25.13
CA PRO A 5 -20.18 -2.46 -26.48
C PRO A 5 -20.55 -0.97 -26.66
N ARG A 6 -20.70 -0.22 -25.56
CA ARG A 6 -20.94 1.23 -25.57
C ARG A 6 -19.65 2.05 -25.68
N ASN A 7 -18.47 1.41 -25.66
CA ASN A 7 -17.20 2.08 -25.85
C ASN A 7 -16.94 2.26 -27.34
N LEU A 8 -17.55 3.30 -27.91
CA LEU A 8 -17.46 3.63 -29.33
C LEU A 8 -16.34 4.64 -29.61
N TYR A 9 -15.77 4.59 -30.81
CA TYR A 9 -14.71 5.49 -31.27
C TYR A 9 -14.95 5.95 -32.71
N PRO A 10 -14.61 7.21 -33.08
CA PRO A 10 -14.75 7.68 -34.45
C PRO A 10 -13.92 6.84 -35.44
N LEU A 11 -14.50 6.49 -36.57
CA LEU A 11 -13.81 5.75 -37.63
C LEU A 11 -13.02 6.71 -38.55
N PRO A 12 -11.89 6.29 -39.13
CA PRO A 12 -11.16 7.11 -40.09
C PRO A 12 -12.01 7.41 -41.33
N GLY A 13 -12.09 8.68 -41.72
CA GLY A 13 -12.71 9.11 -42.98
C GLY A 13 -14.18 9.54 -42.89
N ASP A 14 -14.80 9.50 -41.71
CA ASP A 14 -16.15 10.03 -41.47
C ASP A 14 -16.35 10.34 -39.97
N ASP A 15 -16.43 11.63 -39.61
CA ASP A 15 -16.53 12.08 -38.21
C ASP A 15 -17.84 11.65 -37.52
N ASP A 16 -18.89 11.33 -38.28
CA ASP A 16 -20.19 10.91 -37.75
C ASP A 16 -20.31 9.39 -37.58
N ARG A 17 -19.40 8.61 -38.17
CA ARG A 17 -19.39 7.15 -38.02
C ARG A 17 -18.54 6.73 -36.84
N THR A 18 -19.15 5.96 -35.95
CA THR A 18 -18.45 5.36 -34.81
C THR A 18 -18.43 3.84 -34.91
N GLY A 19 -17.33 3.23 -34.48
CA GLY A 19 -17.13 1.79 -34.42
C GLY A 19 -16.80 1.33 -33.00
N SER A 20 -16.77 0.01 -32.79
CA SER A 20 -16.39 -0.58 -31.51
C SER A 20 -14.92 -0.29 -31.21
N ARG A 21 -14.65 0.48 -30.14
CA ARG A 21 -13.28 0.72 -29.70
C ARG A 21 -12.61 -0.56 -29.21
N TRP A 22 -13.40 -1.50 -28.67
CA TRP A 22 -12.88 -2.78 -28.22
C TRP A 22 -12.35 -3.63 -29.38
N GLU A 23 -13.03 -3.63 -30.53
CA GLU A 23 -12.53 -4.31 -31.74
C GLU A 23 -11.21 -3.70 -32.24
N MET A 24 -11.09 -2.36 -32.19
CA MET A 24 -9.82 -1.67 -32.49
C MET A 24 -8.70 -2.10 -31.53
N ILE A 25 -8.99 -2.17 -30.23
CA ILE A 25 -8.06 -2.63 -29.20
C ILE A 25 -7.65 -4.08 -29.46
N GLN A 26 -8.61 -4.96 -29.74
CA GLN A 26 -8.35 -6.36 -30.05
C GLN A 26 -7.47 -6.52 -31.28
N LYS A 27 -7.72 -5.75 -32.34
CA LYS A 27 -6.88 -5.75 -33.54
C LYS A 27 -5.45 -5.32 -33.20
N ALA A 28 -5.28 -4.22 -32.47
CA ALA A 28 -3.97 -3.67 -32.13
C ALA A 28 -3.16 -4.59 -31.20
N LEU A 29 -3.80 -5.17 -30.17
CA LEU A 29 -3.10 -5.99 -29.17
C LEU A 29 -2.98 -7.47 -29.55
N ARG A 30 -3.59 -7.93 -30.65
CA ARG A 30 -3.32 -9.27 -31.22
C ARG A 30 -2.06 -9.27 -32.08
N GLU A 31 -1.65 -8.12 -32.60
CA GLU A 31 -0.37 -7.99 -33.30
C GLU A 31 0.79 -8.14 -32.30
N PRO A 32 1.88 -8.85 -32.65
CA PRO A 32 3.02 -8.97 -31.76
C PRO A 32 3.72 -7.62 -31.55
N ILE A 33 3.90 -7.22 -30.29
CA ILE A 33 4.65 -6.01 -29.90
C ILE A 33 6.08 -6.43 -29.58
N ARG A 34 7.03 -6.15 -30.49
CA ARG A 34 8.43 -6.61 -30.37
C ARG A 34 9.39 -5.52 -29.92
N CYS A 35 8.98 -4.26 -30.01
CA CYS A 35 9.76 -3.10 -29.57
C CYS A 35 8.85 -1.96 -29.09
N ILE A 36 9.46 -0.88 -28.61
CA ILE A 36 8.75 0.30 -28.13
C ILE A 36 7.96 1.01 -29.24
N GLN A 37 8.45 0.98 -30.48
CA GLN A 37 7.76 1.56 -31.63
C GLN A 37 6.44 0.82 -31.92
N ASP A 38 6.44 -0.51 -31.84
CA ASP A 38 5.22 -1.33 -31.96
C ASP A 38 4.24 -1.01 -30.83
N LEU A 39 4.74 -0.87 -29.59
CA LEU A 39 3.92 -0.55 -28.42
C LEU A 39 3.25 0.82 -28.56
N GLU A 40 4.02 1.83 -28.97
CA GLU A 40 3.53 3.18 -29.22
C GLU A 40 2.48 3.19 -30.34
N ALA A 41 2.77 2.53 -31.47
CA ALA A 41 1.83 2.41 -32.58
C ALA A 41 0.52 1.72 -32.16
N ALA A 42 0.61 0.63 -31.40
CA ALA A 42 -0.54 -0.07 -30.87
C ALA A 42 -1.39 0.85 -29.97
N ILE A 43 -0.79 1.50 -28.97
CA ILE A 43 -1.51 2.37 -28.02
C ILE A 43 -2.18 3.55 -28.72
N LEU A 44 -1.50 4.18 -29.68
CA LEU A 44 -2.02 5.33 -30.40
C LEU A 44 -3.12 4.97 -31.41
N SER A 45 -3.13 3.75 -31.95
CA SER A 45 -4.14 3.31 -32.92
C SER A 45 -5.59 3.39 -32.41
N TYR A 46 -5.80 3.16 -31.11
CA TYR A 46 -7.10 3.29 -30.44
C TYR A 46 -7.18 4.51 -29.51
N ASN A 47 -6.18 5.40 -29.56
CA ASN A 47 -6.11 6.70 -28.87
C ASN A 47 -5.79 7.84 -29.86
N THR A 48 -6.28 7.78 -31.10
CA THR A 48 -5.87 8.70 -32.20
C THR A 48 -6.00 10.18 -31.85
N ARG A 49 -7.00 10.59 -31.07
CA ARG A 49 -7.14 11.98 -30.58
C ARG A 49 -5.93 12.51 -29.79
N PHE A 50 -5.07 11.62 -29.30
CA PHE A 50 -3.90 11.92 -28.50
C PHE A 50 -2.59 11.66 -29.23
N SER A 51 -2.60 11.24 -30.50
CA SER A 51 -1.39 10.92 -31.28
C SER A 51 -0.38 12.06 -31.31
N ASP A 52 -0.87 13.30 -31.32
CA ASP A 52 -0.04 14.50 -31.39
C ASP A 52 0.34 15.04 -29.99
N GLN A 53 -0.21 14.46 -28.91
CA GLN A 53 -0.08 14.96 -27.54
C GLN A 53 0.67 14.00 -26.62
N TRP A 54 0.60 12.71 -26.89
CA TRP A 54 1.23 11.67 -26.08
C TRP A 54 2.55 11.29 -26.71
N ASP A 55 3.60 11.37 -25.92
CA ASP A 55 4.93 10.86 -26.25
C ASP A 55 5.28 9.72 -25.28
N PHE A 56 6.23 8.88 -25.71
CA PHE A 56 6.71 7.73 -24.96
C PHE A 56 8.18 7.88 -24.57
N ALA A 57 8.71 9.12 -24.52
CA ALA A 57 10.14 9.38 -24.46
C ALA A 57 10.82 8.77 -23.23
N HIS A 58 10.19 8.84 -22.06
CA HIS A 58 10.77 8.30 -20.83
C HIS A 58 10.63 6.77 -20.74
N LEU A 59 9.55 6.19 -21.25
CA LEU A 59 9.44 4.73 -21.36
C LEU A 59 10.46 4.20 -22.37
N ARG A 60 10.62 4.87 -23.51
CA ARG A 60 11.63 4.55 -24.52
C ARG A 60 13.04 4.58 -23.94
N TYR A 61 13.40 5.68 -23.27
CA TYR A 61 14.69 5.80 -22.59
C TYR A 61 14.89 4.67 -21.58
N PHE A 62 13.88 4.35 -20.76
CA PHE A 62 14.01 3.27 -19.78
C PHE A 62 14.28 1.91 -20.46
N LEU A 63 13.49 1.57 -21.47
CA LEU A 63 13.61 0.28 -22.16
C LEU A 63 14.92 0.19 -22.95
N GLU A 64 15.36 1.26 -23.61
CA GLU A 64 16.52 1.25 -24.51
C GLU A 64 17.84 1.54 -23.79
N SER A 65 17.84 2.33 -22.72
CA SER A 65 19.05 2.82 -22.06
C SER A 65 19.27 2.32 -20.63
N GLU A 66 18.21 1.98 -19.88
CA GLU A 66 18.33 1.54 -18.47
C GLU A 66 18.19 0.03 -18.30
N MET A 67 17.33 -0.61 -19.09
CA MET A 67 17.20 -2.08 -19.08
C MET A 67 18.37 -2.75 -19.79
N VAL A 68 18.91 -3.80 -19.17
CA VAL A 68 19.89 -4.68 -19.83
C VAL A 68 19.24 -5.47 -20.96
N ASP A 69 20.03 -5.83 -21.97
CA ASP A 69 19.54 -6.46 -23.20
C ASP A 69 18.73 -7.73 -22.94
N GLU A 70 19.17 -8.59 -22.01
CA GLU A 70 18.46 -9.83 -21.67
C GLU A 70 17.10 -9.57 -21.01
N GLU A 71 17.03 -8.56 -20.15
CA GLU A 71 15.77 -8.17 -19.49
C GLU A 71 14.80 -7.55 -20.50
N ARG A 72 15.31 -6.70 -21.41
CA ARG A 72 14.52 -6.09 -22.48
C ARG A 72 13.97 -7.15 -23.44
N ASP A 73 14.82 -8.10 -23.83
CA ASP A 73 14.43 -9.21 -24.68
C ASP A 73 13.35 -10.08 -24.01
N HIS A 74 13.53 -10.41 -22.73
CA HIS A 74 12.53 -11.15 -21.97
C HIS A 74 11.22 -10.37 -21.85
N PHE A 75 11.30 -9.05 -21.63
CA PHE A 75 10.13 -8.18 -21.56
C PHE A 75 9.31 -8.24 -22.85
N PHE A 76 9.90 -7.99 -24.02
CA PHE A 76 9.16 -8.00 -25.29
C PHE A 76 8.76 -9.41 -25.76
N LYS A 77 9.61 -10.42 -25.59
CA LYS A 77 9.34 -11.78 -26.08
C LYS A 77 8.37 -12.57 -25.19
N VAL A 78 8.35 -12.28 -23.89
CA VAL A 78 7.58 -13.07 -22.90
C VAL A 78 6.57 -12.21 -22.16
N THR A 79 7.04 -11.22 -21.40
CA THR A 79 6.16 -10.46 -20.49
C THR A 79 5.08 -9.69 -21.27
N MET A 80 5.46 -8.98 -22.34
CA MET A 80 4.56 -8.21 -23.20
C MET A 80 3.46 -9.08 -23.80
N LEU A 81 3.82 -10.24 -24.36
CA LEU A 81 2.85 -11.18 -24.93
C LEU A 81 1.83 -11.64 -23.87
N LYS A 82 2.29 -11.95 -22.67
CA LYS A 82 1.40 -12.35 -21.58
C LYS A 82 0.54 -11.19 -21.08
N MET A 83 1.07 -9.96 -21.03
CA MET A 83 0.30 -8.76 -20.72
C MET A 83 -0.79 -8.50 -21.77
N GLN A 84 -0.47 -8.63 -23.07
CA GLN A 84 -1.45 -8.50 -24.17
C GLN A 84 -2.58 -9.52 -24.00
N ARG A 85 -2.24 -10.80 -23.78
CA ARG A 85 -3.24 -11.87 -23.52
C ARG A 85 -4.12 -11.56 -22.31
N LEU A 86 -3.51 -11.15 -21.20
CA LEU A 86 -4.25 -10.86 -19.98
C LEU A 86 -5.16 -9.62 -20.13
N ALA A 87 -4.73 -8.59 -20.85
CA ALA A 87 -5.56 -7.42 -21.14
C ALA A 87 -6.72 -7.77 -22.08
N LEU A 88 -6.49 -8.63 -23.08
CA LEU A 88 -7.53 -9.10 -24.01
C LEU A 88 -8.54 -10.04 -23.35
N ALA A 89 -8.13 -10.76 -22.30
CA ALA A 89 -8.99 -11.60 -21.47
C ALA A 89 -9.87 -10.81 -20.47
N LEU A 90 -9.93 -9.47 -20.59
CA LEU A 90 -10.70 -8.61 -19.71
C LEU A 90 -12.18 -9.03 -19.56
N PRO A 91 -12.96 -9.31 -20.63
CA PRO A 91 -14.36 -9.68 -20.47
C PRO A 91 -14.57 -11.04 -19.78
N GLU A 92 -13.60 -11.95 -19.86
CA GLU A 92 -13.61 -13.25 -19.20
C GLU A 92 -13.14 -13.18 -17.75
N VAL A 93 -12.14 -12.35 -17.46
CA VAL A 93 -11.55 -12.22 -16.10
C VAL A 93 -12.34 -11.25 -15.22
N VAL A 94 -12.82 -10.15 -15.79
CA VAL A 94 -13.61 -9.12 -15.10
C VAL A 94 -15.01 -9.09 -15.72
N THR A 95 -15.77 -10.14 -15.42
CA THR A 95 -17.11 -10.39 -15.96
C THR A 95 -18.14 -9.33 -15.54
N GLN A 96 -17.88 -8.64 -14.44
CA GLN A 96 -18.69 -7.52 -13.96
C GLN A 96 -17.81 -6.29 -13.71
N ALA A 97 -18.27 -5.13 -14.16
CA ALA A 97 -17.60 -3.87 -13.88
C ALA A 97 -17.56 -3.61 -12.36
N PRO A 98 -16.38 -3.44 -11.74
CA PRO A 98 -16.30 -3.11 -10.32
C PRO A 98 -17.00 -1.78 -10.04
N PRO A 99 -17.79 -1.67 -8.96
CA PRO A 99 -18.50 -0.44 -8.65
C PRO A 99 -17.51 0.66 -8.25
N LEU A 100 -17.88 1.91 -8.54
CA LEU A 100 -17.09 3.07 -8.14
C LEU A 100 -17.36 3.39 -6.67
N LEU A 101 -16.28 3.57 -5.90
CA LEU A 101 -16.32 3.99 -4.51
C LEU A 101 -16.47 5.51 -4.45
N ARG A 102 -17.72 5.96 -4.58
CA ARG A 102 -18.12 7.37 -4.65
C ARG A 102 -18.01 8.09 -3.31
N ALA A 103 -17.84 9.39 -3.36
CA ALA A 103 -17.86 10.26 -2.19
C ALA A 103 -19.16 10.08 -1.39
N ARG A 104 -19.01 10.15 -0.08
CA ARG A 104 -20.03 10.02 0.96
C ARG A 104 -20.68 8.63 1.05
N THR A 105 -20.05 7.60 0.49
CA THR A 105 -20.52 6.21 0.59
C THR A 105 -19.70 5.40 1.59
N ASN A 106 -20.33 4.37 2.15
CA ASN A 106 -19.65 3.30 2.87
C ASN A 106 -19.78 2.04 2.02
N GLN A 107 -18.71 1.65 1.33
CA GLN A 107 -18.73 0.54 0.38
C GLN A 107 -17.35 -0.14 0.32
N SER A 108 -17.36 -1.45 0.09
CA SER A 108 -16.14 -2.22 -0.16
C SER A 108 -16.22 -2.92 -1.52
N VAL A 109 -15.07 -3.07 -2.16
CA VAL A 109 -14.87 -3.89 -3.35
C VAL A 109 -13.71 -4.83 -3.07
N THR A 110 -13.93 -6.13 -3.27
CA THR A 110 -12.88 -7.15 -3.22
C THR A 110 -12.65 -7.68 -4.63
N LEU A 111 -11.39 -7.67 -5.08
CA LEU A 111 -10.97 -8.17 -6.38
C LEU A 111 -9.89 -9.23 -6.18
N SER A 112 -9.89 -10.27 -7.02
CA SER A 112 -8.75 -11.19 -7.05
C SER A 112 -7.51 -10.48 -7.58
N GLN A 113 -6.33 -10.93 -7.17
CA GLN A 113 -5.07 -10.40 -7.68
C GLN A 113 -4.97 -10.59 -9.22
N LYS A 114 -5.60 -11.66 -9.77
CA LYS A 114 -5.78 -11.86 -11.24
C LYS A 114 -6.59 -10.73 -11.89
N GLN A 115 -7.73 -10.36 -11.30
CA GLN A 115 -8.56 -9.26 -11.80
C GLN A 115 -7.79 -7.93 -11.76
N ILE A 116 -7.06 -7.68 -10.69
CA ILE A 116 -6.23 -6.48 -10.54
C ILE A 116 -5.12 -6.45 -11.60
N ALA A 117 -4.40 -7.55 -11.79
CA ALA A 117 -3.38 -7.67 -12.83
C ALA A 117 -3.96 -7.40 -14.23
N CYS A 118 -5.14 -7.93 -14.54
CA CYS A 118 -5.85 -7.66 -15.79
C CYS A 118 -6.21 -6.18 -15.96
N LEU A 119 -6.78 -5.55 -14.92
CA LEU A 119 -7.10 -4.12 -14.92
C LEU A 119 -5.86 -3.23 -15.06
N LEU A 120 -4.74 -3.60 -14.44
CA LEU A 120 -3.49 -2.86 -14.54
C LEU A 120 -2.80 -3.07 -15.89
N CYS A 121 -2.93 -4.25 -16.53
CA CYS A 121 -2.51 -4.41 -17.93
C CYS A 121 -3.34 -3.47 -18.84
N CYS A 122 -4.65 -3.37 -18.60
CA CYS A 122 -5.50 -2.40 -19.31
C CYS A 122 -5.08 -0.95 -19.07
N ALA A 123 -4.63 -0.62 -17.85
CA ALA A 123 -4.09 0.70 -17.51
C ALA A 123 -2.77 1.00 -18.23
N PHE A 124 -1.85 0.02 -18.28
CA PHE A 124 -0.58 0.09 -19.00
C PHE A 124 -0.79 0.36 -20.49
N PHE A 125 -1.70 -0.38 -21.14
CA PHE A 125 -2.06 -0.17 -22.54
C PHE A 125 -3.00 1.03 -22.78
N CYS A 126 -3.29 1.83 -21.75
CA CYS A 126 -4.12 3.03 -21.83
C CYS A 126 -5.54 2.81 -22.37
N LEU A 127 -6.18 1.70 -21.97
CA LEU A 127 -7.46 1.25 -22.52
C LEU A 127 -8.68 1.93 -21.90
N PHE A 128 -8.57 2.50 -20.69
CA PHE A 128 -9.75 3.00 -19.98
C PHE A 128 -10.36 4.23 -20.67
N PRO A 129 -11.60 4.15 -21.19
CA PRO A 129 -12.24 5.25 -21.88
C PRO A 129 -12.66 6.35 -20.90
N ARG A 130 -12.79 7.58 -21.41
CA ARG A 130 -13.20 8.78 -20.64
C ARG A 130 -12.26 9.20 -19.50
N ARG A 131 -11.12 8.52 -19.33
CA ARG A 131 -10.10 8.82 -18.30
C ARG A 131 -8.96 9.74 -18.77
N ASN A 132 -8.97 10.16 -20.04
CA ASN A 132 -7.87 10.94 -20.64
C ASN A 132 -8.20 12.43 -20.86
N SER A 133 -9.48 12.82 -20.81
CA SER A 133 -9.93 14.21 -21.09
C SER A 133 -11.31 14.55 -20.50
N GLY A 134 -11.88 13.67 -19.67
CA GLY A 134 -13.30 13.70 -19.35
C GLY A 134 -13.67 14.55 -18.15
N LYS A 135 -14.64 15.46 -18.30
CA LYS A 135 -15.36 16.10 -17.16
C LYS A 135 -16.01 15.07 -16.22
N GLN A 136 -16.40 13.91 -16.75
CA GLN A 136 -17.13 12.85 -16.02
C GLN A 136 -16.32 12.23 -14.88
N PHE A 137 -15.00 12.10 -15.05
CA PHE A 137 -14.08 11.49 -14.07
C PHE A 137 -13.09 12.52 -13.51
N LYS A 138 -13.43 13.81 -13.52
CA LYS A 138 -12.56 14.89 -13.02
C LYS A 138 -12.20 14.71 -11.54
N ASP A 139 -13.07 14.05 -10.77
CA ASP A 139 -12.90 13.80 -9.34
C ASP A 139 -12.30 12.41 -9.08
N PHE A 140 -11.74 11.74 -10.10
CA PHE A 140 -11.00 10.49 -9.98
C PHE A 140 -9.53 10.71 -10.38
N PRO A 141 -8.58 9.97 -9.79
CA PRO A 141 -7.18 10.01 -10.22
C PRO A 141 -7.00 9.57 -11.68
N ASP A 142 -5.85 9.87 -12.28
CA ASP A 142 -5.47 9.27 -13.56
C ASP A 142 -5.20 7.78 -13.39
N ILE A 143 -5.65 6.94 -14.32
CA ILE A 143 -5.41 5.48 -14.28
C ILE A 143 -4.58 4.98 -15.46
N ASN A 144 -4.72 5.59 -16.65
CA ASN A 144 -3.95 5.19 -17.82
C ASN A 144 -2.50 5.66 -17.69
N PHE A 145 -1.54 4.82 -18.09
CA PHE A 145 -0.12 5.05 -17.81
C PHE A 145 0.55 6.04 -18.78
N ASN A 146 -0.18 6.60 -19.73
CA ASN A 146 0.36 7.57 -20.69
C ASN A 146 1.09 8.73 -20.01
N VAL A 147 0.62 9.19 -18.84
CA VAL A 147 1.28 10.27 -18.08
C VAL A 147 2.63 9.88 -17.50
N LEU A 148 2.86 8.59 -17.27
CA LEU A 148 4.13 8.03 -16.79
C LEU A 148 5.13 7.86 -17.94
N PHE A 149 4.64 7.50 -19.13
CA PHE A 149 5.46 7.27 -20.33
C PHE A 149 6.09 8.55 -20.89
N CYS A 150 5.38 9.67 -20.73
CA CYS A 150 5.76 10.97 -21.28
C CYS A 150 7.00 11.60 -20.62
N GLY A 151 7.76 12.32 -21.44
CA GLY A 151 8.78 13.27 -21.00
C GLY A 151 8.22 14.49 -20.27
N GLU A 152 9.02 15.19 -19.47
CA GLU A 152 8.57 16.36 -18.67
C GLU A 152 8.30 17.64 -19.49
N ASN A 153 8.26 17.55 -20.82
CA ASN A 153 8.36 18.69 -21.72
C ASN A 153 7.09 19.54 -21.89
N ARG A 154 6.03 19.35 -21.10
CA ARG A 154 4.85 20.23 -21.16
C ARG A 154 5.13 21.69 -20.74
N ARG A 155 6.21 21.96 -19.99
CA ARG A 155 6.64 23.32 -19.65
C ARG A 155 7.49 23.99 -20.74
N TRP A 156 8.26 23.22 -21.53
CA TRP A 156 9.06 23.75 -22.65
C TRP A 156 8.18 24.21 -23.81
N ALA A 157 7.09 23.47 -24.09
CA ALA A 157 6.16 23.78 -25.19
C ALA A 157 5.42 25.14 -25.07
N LYS A 158 5.37 25.75 -23.88
CA LYS A 158 4.73 27.07 -23.69
C LYS A 158 5.65 28.26 -23.99
N ARG A 159 6.96 28.05 -24.17
CA ARG A 159 7.93 29.13 -24.40
C ARG A 159 8.29 29.37 -25.87
N THR A 160 7.90 28.47 -26.78
CA THR A 160 8.17 28.63 -28.20
C THR A 160 6.87 28.60 -28.99
N SER A 161 6.55 29.72 -29.65
CA SER A 161 5.41 29.92 -30.54
C SER A 161 5.55 29.11 -31.83
N LYS A 162 5.53 27.79 -31.71
CA LYS A 162 5.33 26.80 -32.78
C LYS A 162 5.42 25.45 -32.09
N ALA A 163 4.31 24.71 -32.09
CA ALA A 163 4.31 23.29 -31.77
C ALA A 163 5.19 22.59 -32.82
N VAL A 164 6.49 22.56 -32.57
CA VAL A 164 7.43 21.71 -33.30
C VAL A 164 7.03 20.28 -32.95
N ARG A 165 6.84 19.46 -33.98
CA ARG A 165 6.56 18.03 -33.87
C ARG A 165 7.74 17.36 -33.15
N ILE A 166 7.63 17.15 -31.84
CA ILE A 166 8.65 16.44 -31.06
C ILE A 166 8.30 14.96 -31.07
N GLN A 167 8.59 14.27 -32.17
CA GLN A 167 8.66 12.81 -32.15
C GLN A 167 10.10 12.28 -32.21
N ASN A 168 11.10 13.13 -32.47
CA ASN A 168 12.51 12.73 -32.61
C ASN A 168 13.49 13.86 -32.21
N ASP A 169 13.22 14.63 -31.15
CA ASP A 169 14.21 15.60 -30.66
C ASP A 169 15.25 14.88 -29.78
N PRO A 170 16.55 14.86 -30.15
CA PRO A 170 17.62 14.31 -29.32
C PRO A 170 17.82 15.04 -27.98
N ALA A 171 17.07 16.11 -27.71
CA ALA A 171 17.15 16.91 -26.47
C ALA A 171 16.04 16.64 -25.43
N VAL A 172 15.25 15.55 -25.52
CA VAL A 172 14.39 15.19 -24.37
C VAL A 172 15.29 14.72 -23.22
N PRO A 173 15.30 15.40 -22.06
CA PRO A 173 16.17 15.01 -20.96
C PRO A 173 15.79 13.60 -20.49
N PRO A 174 16.78 12.82 -19.99
CA PRO A 174 16.48 11.52 -19.41
C PRO A 174 15.52 11.66 -18.23
N PRO A 175 14.68 10.64 -17.96
CA PRO A 175 13.85 10.61 -16.77
C PRO A 175 14.70 10.76 -15.50
N GLY A 176 14.18 11.47 -14.51
CA GLY A 176 14.75 11.48 -13.16
C GLY A 176 14.82 10.06 -12.58
N ARG A 177 15.76 9.84 -11.66
CA ARG A 177 16.03 8.52 -11.04
C ARG A 177 14.76 7.89 -10.45
N CYS A 178 13.92 8.70 -9.82
CA CYS A 178 12.67 8.24 -9.25
C CYS A 178 11.76 7.62 -10.32
N ARG A 179 11.65 8.21 -11.52
CA ARG A 179 10.81 7.69 -12.62
C ARG A 179 11.38 6.40 -13.22
N VAL A 180 12.71 6.28 -13.31
CA VAL A 180 13.38 5.00 -13.67
C VAL A 180 12.99 3.90 -12.67
N ALA A 181 13.05 4.21 -11.37
CA ALA A 181 12.63 3.27 -10.33
C ALA A 181 11.15 2.87 -10.44
N LYS A 182 10.26 3.80 -10.84
CA LYS A 182 8.84 3.47 -11.09
C LYS A 182 8.68 2.41 -12.17
N PHE A 183 9.40 2.56 -13.27
CA PHE A 183 9.35 1.59 -14.37
C PHE A 183 9.85 0.22 -13.91
N HIS A 184 10.97 0.15 -13.17
CA HIS A 184 11.44 -1.11 -12.60
C HIS A 184 10.37 -1.79 -11.73
N CYS A 185 9.79 -1.07 -10.76
CA CYS A 185 8.75 -1.63 -9.89
C CYS A 185 7.56 -2.19 -10.69
N LEU A 186 7.04 -1.41 -11.64
CA LEU A 186 5.84 -1.75 -12.39
C LEU A 186 6.07 -2.88 -13.39
N LEU A 187 7.18 -2.86 -14.14
CA LEU A 187 7.50 -3.94 -15.08
C LEU A 187 7.86 -5.24 -14.35
N HIS A 188 8.52 -5.14 -13.19
CA HIS A 188 8.74 -6.30 -12.32
C HIS A 188 7.42 -6.92 -11.86
N TYR A 189 6.46 -6.10 -11.41
CA TYR A 189 5.11 -6.55 -11.06
C TYR A 189 4.44 -7.27 -12.23
N PHE A 190 4.40 -6.68 -13.43
CA PHE A 190 3.77 -7.31 -14.58
C PHE A 190 4.41 -8.65 -14.94
N ARG A 191 5.74 -8.75 -14.89
CA ARG A 191 6.46 -10.01 -15.08
C ARG A 191 5.99 -11.06 -14.07
N ARG A 192 5.99 -10.73 -12.78
CA ARG A 192 5.59 -11.64 -11.69
C ARG A 192 4.16 -12.17 -11.87
N VAL A 193 3.18 -11.27 -12.03
CA VAL A 193 1.76 -11.65 -12.08
C VAL A 193 1.35 -12.34 -13.38
N THR A 194 2.11 -12.16 -14.45
CA THR A 194 1.89 -12.89 -15.71
C THR A 194 2.62 -14.23 -15.76
N ASP A 195 3.71 -14.40 -15.02
CA ASP A 195 4.39 -15.69 -14.86
C ASP A 195 3.64 -16.63 -13.94
N LYS A 196 3.21 -16.14 -12.77
CA LYS A 196 2.39 -16.88 -11.82
C LYS A 196 1.37 -15.93 -11.21
N VAL A 197 0.11 -16.15 -11.57
CA VAL A 197 -1.00 -15.37 -11.03
C VAL A 197 -1.07 -15.61 -9.50
N PRO A 198 -1.02 -14.55 -8.68
CA PRO A 198 -1.17 -14.70 -7.25
C PRO A 198 -2.59 -15.16 -6.88
N PRO A 199 -2.76 -16.12 -5.94
CA PRO A 199 -4.05 -16.76 -5.66
C PRO A 199 -4.94 -15.98 -4.67
N GLY A 200 -4.54 -14.77 -4.28
CA GLY A 200 -5.25 -14.00 -3.26
C GLY A 200 -6.19 -12.95 -3.82
N VAL A 201 -6.66 -12.12 -2.89
CA VAL A 201 -7.58 -11.01 -3.16
C VAL A 201 -7.11 -9.74 -2.45
N VAL A 202 -7.57 -8.59 -2.93
CA VAL A 202 -7.36 -7.28 -2.31
C VAL A 202 -8.73 -6.62 -2.12
N THR A 203 -8.97 -6.08 -0.93
CA THR A 203 -10.18 -5.34 -0.59
C THR A 203 -9.88 -3.85 -0.47
N ILE A 204 -10.65 -3.04 -1.19
CA ILE A 204 -10.68 -1.58 -1.08
C ILE A 204 -11.98 -1.19 -0.41
N THR A 205 -11.90 -0.57 0.77
CA THR A 205 -13.06 -0.12 1.54
C THR A 205 -13.04 1.39 1.66
N ARG A 206 -14.07 2.07 1.15
CA ARG A 206 -14.33 3.47 1.46
C ARG A 206 -15.24 3.55 2.66
N ARG A 207 -14.87 4.36 3.67
CA ARG A 207 -15.74 4.67 4.81
C ARG A 207 -15.95 6.18 4.89
N CYS A 208 -17.19 6.57 5.14
CA CYS A 208 -17.59 7.94 5.40
C CYS A 208 -18.18 8.01 6.81
N LEU A 209 -17.58 8.85 7.65
CA LEU A 209 -18.10 9.15 8.98
C LEU A 209 -18.98 10.41 8.90
N PRO A 210 -20.28 10.34 9.23
CA PRO A 210 -21.13 11.52 9.27
C PRO A 210 -20.59 12.55 10.27
N LYS A 211 -20.70 13.85 9.95
CA LYS A 211 -20.25 14.94 10.84
C LYS A 211 -20.86 14.86 12.24
N THR A 212 -22.11 14.38 12.35
CA THR A 212 -22.81 14.17 13.62
C THR A 212 -22.20 13.08 14.49
N ARG A 213 -21.32 12.25 13.94
CA ARG A 213 -20.59 11.19 14.66
C ARG A 213 -19.12 11.54 14.91
N LEU A 214 -18.67 12.72 14.49
CA LEU A 214 -17.33 13.20 14.85
C LEU A 214 -17.25 13.39 16.37
N PRO A 215 -16.10 13.07 16.98
CA PRO A 215 -15.90 13.35 18.39
C PRO A 215 -15.96 14.85 18.67
N ASP A 216 -16.64 15.23 19.75
CA ASP A 216 -16.48 16.56 20.34
C ASP A 216 -15.29 16.52 21.31
N TRP A 217 -14.13 16.90 20.79
CA TRP A 217 -12.86 16.88 21.54
C TRP A 217 -12.90 17.74 22.81
N SER A 218 -13.74 18.79 22.85
CA SER A 218 -13.88 19.66 24.01
C SER A 218 -14.52 18.97 25.21
N GLN A 219 -15.29 17.90 24.97
CA GLN A 219 -15.99 17.12 25.98
C GLN A 219 -15.22 15.86 26.42
N MET A 220 -13.97 15.71 26.00
CA MET A 220 -13.15 14.51 26.24
C MET A 220 -12.19 14.64 27.43
N SER A 221 -12.53 15.44 28.44
CA SER A 221 -11.69 15.60 29.66
C SER A 221 -11.57 14.33 30.51
N SER A 222 -12.46 13.35 30.33
CA SER A 222 -12.39 12.05 31.00
C SER A 222 -11.57 11.00 30.22
N VAL A 223 -11.20 11.29 28.97
CA VAL A 223 -10.45 10.36 28.12
C VAL A 223 -8.96 10.62 28.28
N GLN A 224 -8.24 9.66 28.85
CA GLN A 224 -6.80 9.74 29.04
C GLN A 224 -6.06 9.62 27.70
N LEU A 225 -4.84 10.15 27.62
CA LEU A 225 -3.97 9.91 26.48
C LEU A 225 -3.51 8.45 26.44
N SER A 226 -3.39 7.90 25.23
CA SER A 226 -2.95 6.53 24.99
C SER A 226 -1.58 6.29 25.62
N ARG A 227 -1.50 5.24 26.43
CA ARG A 227 -0.26 4.83 27.11
C ARG A 227 0.66 4.04 26.18
N ASP A 228 0.09 3.44 25.14
CA ASP A 228 0.78 2.53 24.24
C ASP A 228 1.39 3.31 23.08
N LEU A 229 2.56 3.89 23.31
CA LEU A 229 3.36 4.58 22.31
C LEU A 229 4.73 3.91 22.17
N HIS A 230 5.05 3.51 20.94
CA HIS A 230 6.40 3.16 20.51
C HIS A 230 6.88 4.24 19.55
N VAL A 231 8.10 4.75 19.73
CA VAL A 231 8.69 5.77 18.85
C VAL A 231 10.10 5.35 18.51
N ASP A 232 10.44 5.37 17.23
CA ASP A 232 11.77 5.04 16.74
C ASP A 232 12.18 6.04 15.65
N SER A 233 13.48 6.32 15.56
CA SER A 233 14.05 7.11 14.48
C SER A 233 14.39 6.24 13.27
N ALA A 234 14.69 4.95 13.49
CA ALA A 234 14.90 3.99 12.44
C ALA A 234 13.61 3.24 12.09
N GLY A 235 13.61 2.58 10.92
CA GLY A 235 12.49 1.78 10.45
C GLY A 235 11.51 2.53 9.55
N LEU A 236 10.66 1.74 8.91
CA LEU A 236 9.66 2.13 7.92
C LEU A 236 8.31 1.52 8.32
N ILE A 237 7.23 2.23 8.00
CA ILE A 237 5.85 1.82 8.33
C ILE A 237 5.53 0.45 7.75
N GLU A 238 5.94 0.19 6.50
CA GLU A 238 5.64 -1.03 5.76
C GLU A 238 6.45 -2.25 6.22
N VAL A 239 7.58 -2.05 6.90
CA VAL A 239 8.47 -3.13 7.36
C VAL A 239 8.27 -3.40 8.85
N GLN A 240 8.53 -2.42 9.71
CA GLN A 240 8.42 -2.59 11.16
C GLN A 240 6.98 -2.53 11.66
N GLY A 241 6.05 -2.00 10.85
CA GLY A 241 4.62 -1.98 11.13
C GLY A 241 3.87 -3.21 10.62
N GLU A 242 4.54 -4.34 10.41
CA GLU A 242 3.87 -5.60 10.04
C GLU A 242 2.81 -5.99 11.08
N GLY A 243 1.63 -6.41 10.61
CA GLY A 243 0.50 -6.75 11.47
C GLY A 243 -0.21 -5.55 12.12
N LEU A 244 0.33 -4.33 11.97
CA LEU A 244 -0.30 -3.09 12.41
C LEU A 244 -1.15 -2.46 11.31
N LEU A 245 -1.97 -1.48 11.70
CA LEU A 245 -2.68 -0.63 10.75
C LEU A 245 -1.69 0.41 10.18
N GLN A 246 -1.26 0.26 8.93
CA GLN A 246 -0.18 1.04 8.32
C GLN A 246 -0.71 2.34 7.70
N ALA A 247 -0.26 3.49 8.18
CA ALA A 247 -0.70 4.77 7.64
C ALA A 247 -0.13 5.00 6.23
N ASP A 248 -1.02 5.33 5.30
CA ASP A 248 -0.69 5.90 4.00
C ASP A 248 -0.88 7.42 4.09
N PHE A 249 0.18 8.19 3.83
CA PHE A 249 0.21 9.65 3.94
C PHE A 249 -0.42 10.30 2.71
N ALA A 250 -1.64 9.90 2.44
CA ALA A 250 -2.23 10.05 1.12
C ALA A 250 -2.63 11.48 0.78
N ASN A 251 -2.69 11.72 -0.53
CA ASN A 251 -3.41 12.82 -1.12
C ASN A 251 -4.93 12.56 -1.06
N ARG A 252 -5.74 13.63 -1.10
CA ARG A 252 -7.20 13.53 -1.26
C ARG A 252 -7.62 12.75 -2.52
N PHE A 253 -6.75 12.71 -3.52
CA PHE A 253 -6.83 11.78 -4.64
C PHE A 253 -5.88 10.62 -4.38
N LEU A 254 -6.44 9.45 -4.07
CA LEU A 254 -5.67 8.25 -3.72
C LEU A 254 -4.57 7.94 -4.76
N GLY A 255 -3.40 7.57 -4.26
CA GLY A 255 -2.19 7.30 -5.03
C GLY A 255 -1.43 8.53 -5.50
N GLY A 256 -1.89 9.74 -5.16
CA GLY A 256 -1.22 11.00 -5.41
C GLY A 256 -0.65 11.12 -6.83
N GLY A 257 0.67 11.28 -6.92
CA GLY A 257 1.42 11.39 -8.16
C GLY A 257 2.07 10.08 -8.64
N VAL A 258 1.56 8.89 -8.27
CA VAL A 258 2.24 7.61 -8.56
C VAL A 258 2.48 7.40 -10.05
N LEU A 259 1.53 7.77 -10.92
CA LEU A 259 1.71 7.75 -12.38
C LEU A 259 2.30 9.04 -12.96
N ARG A 260 2.68 10.00 -12.11
CA ARG A 260 3.24 11.32 -12.49
C ARG A 260 4.63 11.50 -11.86
N SER A 261 4.94 12.69 -11.37
CA SER A 261 6.23 13.01 -10.75
C SER A 261 6.30 12.72 -9.24
N GLY A 262 5.18 12.42 -8.57
CA GLY A 262 5.17 12.16 -7.13
C GLY A 262 5.97 10.91 -6.78
N CYS A 263 6.84 10.97 -5.78
CA CYS A 263 7.64 9.83 -5.34
C CYS A 263 7.95 9.92 -3.84
N VAL A 264 6.93 10.27 -3.05
CA VAL A 264 7.03 10.34 -1.59
C VAL A 264 6.36 9.10 -0.99
N GLN A 265 6.01 9.12 0.29
CA GLN A 265 5.57 7.92 1.02
C GLN A 265 4.40 7.18 0.33
N GLU A 266 3.33 7.87 -0.06
CA GLU A 266 2.16 7.28 -0.73
C GLU A 266 2.56 6.62 -2.06
N GLU A 267 3.25 7.35 -2.95
CA GLU A 267 3.62 6.80 -4.25
C GLU A 267 4.61 5.66 -4.14
N ILE A 268 5.57 5.73 -3.20
CA ILE A 268 6.51 4.64 -2.95
C ILE A 268 5.74 3.38 -2.51
N ARG A 269 4.79 3.50 -1.58
CA ARG A 269 3.97 2.35 -1.16
C ARG A 269 3.20 1.72 -2.33
N PHE A 270 2.62 2.54 -3.20
CA PHE A 270 1.92 2.08 -4.40
C PHE A 270 2.85 1.47 -5.46
N LEU A 271 4.13 1.83 -5.48
CA LEU A 271 5.12 1.22 -6.37
C LEU A 271 5.64 -0.11 -5.82
N LEU A 272 5.86 -0.21 -4.50
CA LEU A 272 6.28 -1.46 -3.86
C LEU A 272 5.15 -2.51 -3.87
N SER A 273 3.89 -2.06 -3.81
CA SER A 273 2.68 -2.88 -3.91
C SER A 273 1.74 -2.38 -5.03
N PRO A 274 2.04 -2.65 -6.33
CA PRO A 274 1.29 -2.08 -7.46
C PRO A 274 -0.20 -2.40 -7.52
N GLU A 275 -0.67 -3.42 -6.81
CA GLU A 275 -2.10 -3.75 -6.71
C GLU A 275 -2.93 -2.60 -6.13
N LEU A 276 -2.32 -1.73 -5.32
CA LEU A 276 -2.95 -0.53 -4.77
C LEU A 276 -3.36 0.46 -5.88
N ILE A 277 -2.69 0.44 -7.04
CA ILE A 277 -2.96 1.34 -8.17
C ILE A 277 -4.38 1.13 -8.72
N VAL A 278 -5.00 -0.05 -8.53
CA VAL A 278 -6.40 -0.25 -8.93
C VAL A 278 -7.36 0.68 -8.15
N GLY A 279 -6.95 1.19 -6.99
CA GLY A 279 -7.68 2.22 -6.26
C GLY A 279 -7.88 3.52 -7.07
N LEU A 280 -6.95 3.87 -7.96
CA LEU A 280 -7.07 5.05 -8.84
C LEU A 280 -8.20 4.86 -9.86
N LEU A 281 -8.51 3.62 -10.23
CA LEU A 281 -9.63 3.32 -11.12
C LEU A 281 -10.98 3.53 -10.41
N LEU A 282 -11.06 3.17 -9.13
CA LEU A 282 -12.32 2.94 -8.40
C LEU A 282 -12.69 4.04 -7.40
N CYS A 283 -11.72 4.75 -6.82
CA CYS A 283 -11.96 5.70 -5.74
C CYS A 283 -12.12 7.13 -6.25
N GLU A 284 -13.26 7.74 -5.92
CA GLU A 284 -13.46 9.19 -6.08
C GLU A 284 -12.63 9.95 -5.04
N ARG A 285 -12.35 11.23 -5.28
CA ARG A 285 -11.69 12.15 -4.34
C ARG A 285 -12.28 12.02 -2.93
N MET A 286 -11.44 11.91 -1.90
CA MET A 286 -11.84 11.90 -0.50
C MET A 286 -12.24 13.32 -0.04
N GLU A 287 -13.36 13.39 0.68
CA GLU A 287 -13.76 14.54 1.49
C GLU A 287 -13.23 14.41 2.94
N ASP A 288 -13.32 15.49 3.71
CA ASP A 288 -12.65 15.62 5.03
C ASP A 288 -13.01 14.54 6.07
N THR A 289 -14.15 13.88 5.92
CA THR A 289 -14.67 12.86 6.86
C THR A 289 -14.65 11.45 6.28
N GLU A 290 -13.82 11.23 5.26
CA GLU A 290 -13.73 9.96 4.55
C GLU A 290 -12.34 9.34 4.65
N VAL A 291 -12.32 8.01 4.59
CA VAL A 291 -11.10 7.20 4.57
C VAL A 291 -11.23 6.11 3.53
N VAL A 292 -10.11 5.75 2.91
CA VAL A 292 -9.95 4.51 2.15
C VAL A 292 -9.05 3.56 2.94
N LEU A 293 -9.48 2.30 3.08
CA LEU A 293 -8.70 1.20 3.61
C LEU A 293 -8.36 0.25 2.47
N LEU A 294 -7.09 -0.13 2.39
CA LEU A 294 -6.54 -1.02 1.37
C LEU A 294 -6.00 -2.25 2.10
N THR A 295 -6.62 -3.42 1.89
CA THR A 295 -6.29 -4.65 2.62
C THR A 295 -5.92 -5.76 1.66
N GLY A 296 -4.82 -6.47 1.93
CA GLY A 296 -4.49 -7.69 1.18
C GLY A 296 -3.49 -7.53 0.05
N ALA A 297 -2.99 -6.33 -0.21
CA ALA A 297 -2.04 -6.09 -1.28
C ALA A 297 -0.68 -6.74 -0.97
N GLU A 298 -0.12 -7.40 -1.98
CA GLU A 298 1.21 -8.02 -1.93
C GLU A 298 2.31 -6.99 -2.24
N GLN A 299 3.45 -7.11 -1.57
CA GLN A 299 4.66 -6.37 -1.93
C GLN A 299 5.49 -7.14 -2.96
N TYR A 300 5.78 -6.48 -4.08
CA TYR A 300 6.50 -7.09 -5.21
C TYR A 300 7.93 -6.58 -5.34
N SER A 301 8.26 -5.45 -4.74
CA SER A 301 9.57 -4.83 -4.87
C SER A 301 10.13 -4.39 -3.52
N TYR A 302 11.44 -4.38 -3.42
CA TYR A 302 12.19 -3.60 -2.44
C TYR A 302 12.71 -2.33 -3.11
N GLY A 303 12.60 -1.21 -2.39
CA GLY A 303 13.17 0.06 -2.79
C GLY A 303 13.86 0.73 -1.62
N THR A 304 14.68 1.74 -1.93
CA THR A 304 15.34 2.58 -0.94
C THR A 304 15.38 4.03 -1.41
N GLY A 305 15.69 4.95 -0.50
CA GLY A 305 15.65 6.38 -0.77
C GLY A 305 14.22 6.92 -0.77
N TYR A 306 14.12 8.23 -1.03
CA TYR A 306 12.88 8.99 -0.94
C TYR A 306 12.88 10.14 -1.94
N ALA A 307 11.72 10.50 -2.49
CA ALA A 307 11.60 11.53 -3.53
C ALA A 307 12.56 11.25 -4.70
N GLU A 308 13.38 12.23 -5.08
CA GLU A 308 14.34 12.12 -6.20
C GLU A 308 15.44 11.06 -5.98
N THR A 309 15.65 10.62 -4.74
CA THR A 309 16.65 9.60 -4.41
C THR A 309 16.09 8.18 -4.42
N PHE A 310 14.77 8.02 -4.60
CA PHE A 310 14.15 6.71 -4.61
C PHE A 310 14.69 5.83 -5.74
N LYS A 311 15.01 4.59 -5.39
CA LYS A 311 15.56 3.56 -6.28
C LYS A 311 14.90 2.23 -5.99
N TRP A 312 14.61 1.48 -7.06
CA TRP A 312 14.31 0.06 -6.96
C TRP A 312 15.62 -0.71 -6.68
N ILE A 313 15.55 -1.69 -5.78
CA ILE A 313 16.73 -2.43 -5.32
C ILE A 313 16.64 -3.90 -5.73
N ALA A 314 15.50 -4.55 -5.49
CA ALA A 314 15.36 -5.98 -5.73
C ALA A 314 13.89 -6.43 -5.83
N PRO A 315 13.63 -7.62 -6.41
CA PRO A 315 12.36 -8.32 -6.25
C PRO A 315 12.02 -8.59 -4.78
N CYS A 316 10.74 -8.52 -4.43
CA CYS A 316 10.22 -8.99 -3.14
C CYS A 316 9.36 -10.23 -3.36
N TYR A 317 9.58 -11.24 -2.53
CA TYR A 317 8.73 -12.43 -2.43
C TYR A 317 8.03 -12.38 -1.08
N ASP A 318 6.84 -11.80 -1.08
CA ASP A 318 6.13 -11.46 0.15
C ASP A 318 5.78 -12.71 0.98
N THR A 319 6.35 -12.77 2.19
CA THR A 319 6.14 -13.84 3.16
C THR A 319 5.06 -13.51 4.18
N VAL A 320 4.47 -12.31 4.14
CA VAL A 320 3.41 -11.92 5.09
C VAL A 320 2.26 -12.93 4.98
N PRO A 321 1.76 -13.50 6.09
CA PRO A 321 0.70 -14.49 6.06
C PRO A 321 -0.57 -13.98 5.37
N ARG A 322 -1.42 -14.92 4.92
CA ARG A 322 -2.74 -14.60 4.40
C ARG A 322 -3.80 -14.87 5.46
N ASP A 323 -4.84 -14.04 5.47
CA ASP A 323 -6.05 -14.27 6.24
C ASP A 323 -6.92 -15.38 5.61
N PRO A 324 -8.02 -15.81 6.27
CA PRO A 324 -8.93 -16.84 5.73
C PRO A 324 -9.57 -16.47 4.38
N PHE A 325 -9.61 -15.18 4.02
CA PHE A 325 -10.10 -14.71 2.72
C PHE A 325 -9.00 -14.63 1.66
N ARG A 326 -7.81 -15.18 1.94
CA ARG A 326 -6.60 -15.14 1.10
C ARG A 326 -6.02 -13.73 0.86
N ARG A 327 -6.39 -12.75 1.68
CA ARG A 327 -5.75 -11.42 1.66
C ARG A 327 -4.45 -11.49 2.43
N ARG A 328 -3.37 -10.87 1.94
CA ARG A 328 -2.19 -10.65 2.80
C ARG A 328 -2.61 -9.90 4.06
N MET A 329 -2.01 -10.21 5.20
CA MET A 329 -2.23 -9.51 6.46
C MET A 329 -1.55 -8.14 6.49
N THR A 330 -1.74 -7.40 5.41
CA THR A 330 -1.30 -6.03 5.18
C THR A 330 -2.54 -5.15 5.09
N GLN A 331 -2.57 -4.06 5.85
CA GLN A 331 -3.65 -3.09 5.78
C GLN A 331 -3.09 -1.67 5.84
N ALA A 332 -3.31 -0.92 4.75
CA ALA A 332 -3.01 0.49 4.68
C ALA A 332 -4.29 1.33 4.82
N PHE A 333 -4.20 2.52 5.41
CA PHE A 333 -5.36 3.41 5.61
C PHE A 333 -4.99 4.89 5.58
N VAL A 334 -6.01 5.73 5.31
CA VAL A 334 -5.90 7.18 5.22
C VAL A 334 -6.87 7.87 6.20
N ALA A 335 -6.60 7.82 7.50
CA ALA A 335 -7.32 8.64 8.49
C ALA A 335 -6.62 8.65 9.84
N PHE A 336 -7.03 9.56 10.73
CA PHE A 336 -6.64 9.53 12.14
C PHE A 336 -7.68 8.83 13.03
N PHE A 337 -8.94 8.75 12.58
CA PHE A 337 -10.04 8.23 13.38
C PHE A 337 -10.83 7.16 12.62
N VAL A 338 -10.61 5.90 12.99
CA VAL A 338 -11.35 4.74 12.45
C VAL A 338 -11.92 3.96 13.63
N ARG A 339 -13.21 4.14 13.95
CA ARG A 339 -13.82 3.35 15.01
C ARG A 339 -13.71 1.86 14.68
N PRO A 340 -13.19 1.03 15.61
CA PRO A 340 -13.23 -0.42 15.45
C PRO A 340 -14.70 -0.87 15.33
N SER A 341 -14.95 -1.97 14.62
CA SER A 341 -16.20 -2.70 14.80
C SER A 341 -16.29 -3.15 16.26
N SER A 342 -17.50 -3.28 16.80
CA SER A 342 -17.77 -3.56 18.22
C SER A 342 -17.22 -4.90 18.74
N GLU A 343 -16.58 -5.70 17.89
CA GLU A 343 -16.26 -7.11 18.14
C GLU A 343 -14.75 -7.41 18.18
N GLN A 344 -13.85 -6.45 17.94
CA GLN A 344 -12.40 -6.70 18.00
C GLN A 344 -11.61 -5.58 18.68
N PRO A 345 -10.55 -5.92 19.45
CA PRO A 345 -9.65 -4.93 20.03
C PRO A 345 -8.95 -4.12 18.93
N ALA A 346 -8.74 -2.83 19.21
CA ALA A 346 -8.14 -1.90 18.28
C ALA A 346 -6.66 -2.24 18.00
N VAL A 347 -6.36 -2.82 16.84
CA VAL A 347 -4.98 -3.01 16.34
C VAL A 347 -4.20 -1.69 16.37
N ALA A 348 -2.96 -1.69 16.85
CA ALA A 348 -2.15 -0.47 16.90
C ALA A 348 -1.88 0.11 15.50
N VAL A 349 -1.58 1.40 15.42
CA VAL A 349 -1.28 2.11 14.17
C VAL A 349 0.23 2.25 13.99
N ALA A 350 0.75 1.90 12.83
CA ALA A 350 2.09 2.28 12.39
C ALA A 350 2.01 3.57 11.55
N THR A 351 2.69 4.63 11.98
CA THR A 351 2.62 5.96 11.36
C THR A 351 3.94 6.73 11.52
N GLY A 352 3.95 8.02 11.21
CA GLY A 352 5.11 8.90 11.34
C GLY A 352 4.76 10.35 11.01
N ASN A 353 5.69 11.03 10.32
CA ASN A 353 5.63 12.46 9.96
C ASN A 353 4.56 12.79 8.88
N TRP A 354 3.30 12.38 9.10
CA TRP A 354 2.21 12.52 8.13
C TRP A 354 1.92 13.99 7.82
N GLY A 355 2.16 14.36 6.56
CA GLY A 355 1.89 15.70 6.03
C GLY A 355 2.96 16.73 6.38
N CYS A 356 4.11 16.30 6.88
CA CYS A 356 5.21 17.20 7.26
C CYS A 356 6.27 17.38 6.18
N GLY A 357 6.26 16.55 5.13
CA GLY A 357 7.15 16.69 3.96
C GLY A 357 6.56 17.64 2.91
N ALA A 358 6.06 17.08 1.81
CA ALA A 358 5.52 17.86 0.68
C ALA A 358 4.36 18.82 1.04
N PHE A 359 3.65 18.56 2.15
CA PHE A 359 2.57 19.42 2.65
C PHE A 359 3.00 20.43 3.72
N ASN A 360 4.29 20.47 4.08
CA ASN A 360 4.90 21.46 4.97
C ASN A 360 4.19 21.64 6.32
N GLY A 361 3.60 20.58 6.86
CA GLY A 361 2.99 20.56 8.18
C GLY A 361 4.05 20.48 9.30
N ASP A 362 3.72 21.06 10.45
CA ASP A 362 4.57 20.98 11.64
C ASP A 362 4.56 19.57 12.25
N LYS A 363 5.76 18.98 12.46
CA LYS A 363 5.91 17.59 12.93
C LYS A 363 5.34 17.40 14.34
N GLU A 364 5.59 18.34 15.23
CA GLU A 364 5.12 18.29 16.61
C GLU A 364 3.60 18.32 16.69
N LEU A 365 2.97 19.29 16.02
CA LEU A 365 1.52 19.40 15.95
C LEU A 365 0.91 18.15 15.31
N LYS A 366 1.49 17.63 14.22
CA LYS A 366 0.99 16.42 13.56
C LYS A 366 1.12 15.18 14.43
N PHE A 367 2.18 15.05 15.23
CA PHE A 367 2.30 13.99 16.23
C PHE A 367 1.18 14.11 17.29
N LEU A 368 0.92 15.32 17.80
CA LEU A 368 -0.10 15.52 18.83
C LEU A 368 -1.51 15.23 18.33
N LEU A 369 -1.84 15.65 17.10
CA LEU A 369 -3.12 15.33 16.47
C LEU A 369 -3.31 13.81 16.28
N GLN A 370 -2.23 13.09 15.95
CA GLN A 370 -2.22 11.64 15.86
C GLN A 370 -2.47 10.98 17.21
N LEU A 371 -1.74 11.42 18.25
CA LEU A 371 -1.89 10.93 19.61
C LEU A 371 -3.30 11.17 20.14
N LEU A 372 -3.87 12.36 19.93
CA LEU A 372 -5.26 12.68 20.30
C LEU A 372 -6.24 11.70 19.66
N ALA A 373 -6.11 11.48 18.36
CA ALA A 373 -7.03 10.63 17.63
C ALA A 373 -6.91 9.15 18.00
N ALA A 374 -5.69 8.65 18.20
CA ALA A 374 -5.45 7.30 18.69
C ALA A 374 -6.05 7.09 20.10
N SER A 375 -5.87 8.09 20.98
CA SER A 375 -6.41 8.08 22.35
C SER A 375 -7.94 8.07 22.39
N ALA A 376 -8.57 8.95 21.62
CA ALA A 376 -10.03 9.04 21.52
C ALA A 376 -10.66 7.81 20.85
N ASN A 377 -9.88 7.05 20.08
CA ASN A 377 -10.34 5.87 19.37
C ASN A 377 -10.07 4.58 20.16
N SER A 378 -10.65 4.48 21.36
CA SER A 378 -10.54 3.32 22.25
C SER A 378 -9.11 3.03 22.74
N GLN A 379 -8.33 4.06 23.06
CA GLN A 379 -6.95 3.91 23.56
C GLN A 379 -6.07 3.08 22.62
N ARG A 380 -6.16 3.34 21.32
CA ARG A 380 -5.38 2.61 20.31
C ARG A 380 -3.90 2.89 20.50
N GLY A 381 -3.08 1.83 20.44
CA GLY A 381 -1.63 1.96 20.45
C GLY A 381 -1.09 2.58 19.16
N MET A 382 0.09 3.21 19.26
CA MET A 382 0.75 3.89 18.14
C MET A 382 2.24 3.54 18.09
N ALA A 383 2.73 3.10 16.93
CA ALA A 383 4.13 3.03 16.56
C ALA A 383 4.45 4.20 15.62
N TYR A 384 5.33 5.10 16.04
CA TYR A 384 5.64 6.34 15.34
C TYR A 384 7.10 6.35 14.87
N PHE A 385 7.31 6.40 13.56
CA PHE A 385 8.64 6.42 12.96
C PHE A 385 9.01 7.85 12.54
N THR A 386 10.07 8.42 13.13
CA THR A 386 10.47 9.82 12.88
C THR A 386 11.38 9.99 11.66
N PHE A 387 11.77 8.88 11.02
CA PHE A 387 12.51 8.84 9.75
C PHE A 387 13.89 9.52 9.82
N GLY A 388 14.76 8.97 10.66
CA GLY A 388 16.14 9.41 10.90
C GLY A 388 16.29 10.55 11.91
N ASP A 389 15.18 11.11 12.40
CA ASP A 389 15.17 12.27 13.30
C ASP A 389 15.22 11.82 14.77
N GLU A 390 16.44 11.59 15.27
CA GLU A 390 16.69 11.13 16.65
C GLU A 390 16.27 12.16 17.70
N ASP A 391 16.56 13.43 17.45
CA ASP A 391 16.18 14.53 18.35
C ASP A 391 14.66 14.61 18.50
N PHE A 392 13.92 14.51 17.39
CA PHE A 392 12.45 14.52 17.45
C PHE A 392 11.90 13.27 18.14
N ARG A 393 12.48 12.09 17.93
CA ARG A 393 12.12 10.85 18.65
C ARG A 393 12.23 11.05 20.16
N ASP A 394 13.36 11.58 20.62
CA ASP A 394 13.62 11.77 22.05
C ASP A 394 12.71 12.82 22.67
N ARG A 395 12.44 13.91 21.93
CA ARG A 395 11.47 14.92 22.35
C ARG A 395 10.05 14.38 22.46
N ILE A 396 9.62 13.53 21.53
CA ILE A 396 8.33 12.84 21.62
C ILE A 396 8.29 11.97 22.89
N ALA A 397 9.31 11.14 23.11
CA ALA A 397 9.36 10.22 24.25
C ALA A 397 9.32 10.97 25.58
N HIS A 398 10.06 12.08 25.68
CA HIS A 398 10.04 12.95 26.86
C HIS A 398 8.67 13.58 27.09
N LEU A 399 8.08 14.22 26.07
CA LEU A 399 6.78 14.85 26.17
C LEU A 399 5.70 13.85 26.58
N HIS A 400 5.66 12.69 25.93
CA HIS A 400 4.68 11.64 26.24
C HIS A 400 4.79 11.15 27.69
N SER A 401 6.02 10.96 28.19
CA SER A 401 6.25 10.62 29.60
C SER A 401 5.72 11.68 30.55
N VAL A 402 5.93 12.97 30.27
CA VAL A 402 5.44 14.07 31.11
C VAL A 402 3.92 14.13 31.09
N LEU A 403 3.30 14.06 29.91
CA LEU A 403 1.84 14.05 29.74
C LEU A 403 1.17 12.92 30.55
N LEU A 404 1.73 11.70 30.50
CA LEU A 404 1.20 10.57 31.27
C LEU A 404 1.37 10.75 32.78
N ALA A 405 2.50 11.29 33.23
CA ALA A 405 2.77 11.53 34.64
C ALA A 405 1.83 12.59 35.24
N SER A 406 1.41 13.56 34.42
CA SER A 406 0.48 14.62 34.81
C SER A 406 -0.99 14.22 34.78
N GLY A 407 -1.34 13.02 34.28
CA GLY A 407 -2.73 12.58 34.13
C GLY A 407 -3.50 13.33 33.04
N PHE A 408 -2.78 13.88 32.06
CA PHE A 408 -3.30 14.78 31.04
C PHE A 408 -4.31 14.07 30.14
N SER A 409 -5.47 14.69 29.91
CA SER A 409 -6.53 14.13 29.08
C SER A 409 -6.50 14.62 27.64
N VAL A 410 -7.28 13.95 26.77
CA VAL A 410 -7.59 14.39 25.40
C VAL A 410 -8.21 15.79 25.40
N GLY A 411 -9.15 16.05 26.32
CA GLY A 411 -9.80 17.36 26.45
C GLY A 411 -8.83 18.47 26.82
N ASP A 412 -7.90 18.20 27.75
CA ASP A 412 -6.90 19.18 28.19
C ASP A 412 -5.94 19.54 27.04
N MET A 413 -5.47 18.52 26.30
CA MET A 413 -4.60 18.74 25.13
C MET A 413 -5.32 19.51 24.03
N TYR A 414 -6.58 19.19 23.74
CA TYR A 414 -7.37 19.94 22.78
C TYR A 414 -7.54 21.42 23.20
N ALA A 415 -7.81 21.68 24.48
CA ALA A 415 -7.97 23.04 25.00
C ALA A 415 -6.69 23.89 24.89
N ILE A 416 -5.51 23.29 25.10
CA ILE A 416 -4.23 23.99 24.89
C ILE A 416 -3.97 24.24 23.41
N LEU A 417 -4.12 23.21 22.57
CA LEU A 417 -3.83 23.31 21.14
C LEU A 417 -4.70 24.35 20.43
N THR A 418 -5.95 24.53 20.85
CA THR A 418 -6.86 25.55 20.28
C THR A 418 -6.51 26.98 20.68
N ARG A 419 -5.71 27.17 21.73
CA ARG A 419 -5.22 28.48 22.19
C ARG A 419 -3.80 28.77 21.70
N PHE A 420 -3.09 27.76 21.21
CA PHE A 420 -1.75 27.92 20.67
C PHE A 420 -1.78 28.78 19.41
N SER A 421 -0.99 29.86 19.43
CA SER A 421 -0.74 30.70 18.27
C SER A 421 0.76 30.80 18.06
N PRO A 422 1.27 30.50 16.86
CA PRO A 422 2.68 30.71 16.54
C PRO A 422 2.93 32.23 16.42
N SER A 423 3.26 32.90 17.54
CA SER A 423 3.73 34.30 17.52
C SER A 423 5.19 34.37 17.07
N SER A 424 5.63 35.53 16.57
CA SER A 424 6.91 35.73 15.85
C SER A 424 8.20 35.53 16.66
N GLU A 425 8.12 35.16 17.94
CA GLU A 425 9.27 34.91 18.83
C GLU A 425 9.26 33.45 19.35
N ALA A 426 8.70 32.53 18.55
CA ALA A 426 8.00 31.29 18.92
C ALA A 426 8.74 30.23 19.75
N MET A 427 8.17 29.93 20.92
CA MET A 427 8.24 28.64 21.60
C MET A 427 7.56 27.55 20.74
N SER A 428 8.12 26.33 20.70
CA SER A 428 7.51 25.20 19.97
C SER A 428 6.18 24.77 20.61
N VAL A 429 5.33 24.02 19.88
CA VAL A 429 4.06 23.54 20.46
C VAL A 429 4.29 22.53 21.59
N PHE A 430 5.35 21.72 21.50
CA PHE A 430 5.79 20.86 22.61
C PHE A 430 6.20 21.69 23.83
N ASP A 431 7.02 22.72 23.63
CA ASP A 431 7.49 23.58 24.73
C ASP A 431 6.32 24.32 25.38
N HIS A 432 5.35 24.78 24.58
CA HIS A 432 4.14 25.43 25.07
C HIS A 432 3.28 24.49 25.93
N LEU A 433 3.16 23.22 25.52
CA LEU A 433 2.48 22.18 26.29
C LEU A 433 3.20 21.92 27.63
N LEU A 434 4.52 21.73 27.59
CA LEU A 434 5.33 21.48 28.79
C LEU A 434 5.23 22.66 29.79
N HIS A 435 5.30 23.89 29.30
CA HIS A 435 5.14 25.08 30.13
C HIS A 435 3.74 25.15 30.77
N SER A 436 2.69 24.84 30.00
CA SER A 436 1.30 24.86 30.50
C SER A 436 1.08 23.84 31.63
N ILE A 437 1.65 22.63 31.50
CA ILE A 437 1.60 21.60 32.54
C ILE A 437 2.30 22.07 33.82
N GLY A 438 3.46 22.73 33.69
CA GLY A 438 4.20 23.31 34.83
C GLY A 438 3.46 24.45 35.54
N ALA A 439 2.78 25.31 34.77
CA ALA A 439 1.96 26.41 35.30
C ALA A 439 0.70 25.92 36.03
N GLU A 440 0.07 24.84 35.57
CA GLU A 440 -1.07 24.23 36.27
C GLU A 440 -0.64 23.50 37.56
N GLY A 441 0.55 22.89 37.57
CA GLY A 441 1.13 22.30 38.79
C GLY A 441 1.43 23.33 39.90
N THR A 442 1.69 24.59 39.55
CA THR A 442 1.91 25.68 40.52
C THR A 442 0.60 26.30 41.02
N GLN A 443 -0.44 26.36 40.19
CA GLN A 443 -1.79 26.74 40.63
C GLN A 443 -2.46 25.68 41.51
N ASN A 444 -2.25 24.39 41.21
CA ASN A 444 -2.76 23.31 42.06
C ASN A 444 -1.97 23.15 43.36
N ARG A 445 -0.66 23.46 43.39
CA ARG A 445 0.10 23.55 44.67
C ARG A 445 -0.34 24.71 45.55
N SER A 446 -0.81 25.82 44.97
CA SER A 446 -1.34 26.96 45.74
C SER A 446 -2.78 26.72 46.22
N LYS A 447 -3.59 25.95 45.49
CA LYS A 447 -4.88 25.43 46.00
C LYS A 447 -4.71 24.31 47.03
N ALA A 448 -3.78 23.38 46.84
CA ALA A 448 -3.51 22.29 47.80
C ALA A 448 -2.92 22.80 49.13
N LYS A 449 -2.19 23.93 49.13
CA LYS A 449 -1.75 24.59 50.37
C LYS A 449 -2.90 25.24 51.17
N ASN A 450 -4.05 25.51 50.53
CA ASN A 450 -5.23 26.07 51.19
C ASN A 450 -6.27 25.01 51.61
N CYS A 451 -6.06 23.73 51.28
CA CYS A 451 -6.96 22.63 51.68
C CYS A 451 -6.28 21.59 52.60
N ALA A 452 -5.05 21.84 53.06
CA ALA A 452 -4.32 20.94 53.97
C ALA A 452 -4.72 21.11 55.45
N SER A 453 -5.97 21.50 55.71
CA SER A 453 -6.60 21.48 57.03
C SER A 453 -8.01 20.96 56.87
N ASP A 454 -8.16 19.69 56.48
CA ASP A 454 -9.22 18.82 56.99
C ASP A 454 -9.18 17.45 56.31
N VAL A 455 -9.60 16.46 57.10
CA VAL A 455 -9.99 15.09 56.73
C VAL A 455 -8.88 14.02 56.74
N THR A 456 -8.78 13.43 57.92
CA THR A 456 -8.36 12.05 58.20
C THR A 456 -9.34 11.02 57.63
N SER A 457 -8.80 9.92 57.12
CA SER A 457 -9.44 8.60 56.87
C SER A 457 -10.53 8.51 55.79
N VAL A 458 -10.37 7.56 54.86
CA VAL A 458 -11.27 6.39 54.63
C VAL A 458 -10.79 5.61 53.39
N GLY A 459 -10.57 4.30 53.58
CA GLY A 459 -10.97 3.18 52.71
C GLY A 459 -10.46 3.09 51.26
N SER A 460 -9.57 2.11 51.01
CA SER A 460 -9.26 1.61 49.66
C SER A 460 -10.39 0.70 49.12
N PRO A 461 -10.81 0.85 47.84
CA PRO A 461 -11.50 -0.22 47.13
C PRO A 461 -10.55 -1.01 46.23
N VAL A 462 -10.73 -2.33 46.28
CA VAL A 462 -10.06 -3.36 45.48
C VAL A 462 -10.53 -3.27 44.03
N VAL A 463 -9.60 -3.23 43.07
CA VAL A 463 -9.88 -3.37 41.63
C VAL A 463 -9.29 -4.69 41.13
N SER A 464 -10.16 -5.48 40.51
CA SER A 464 -9.89 -6.79 39.91
C SER A 464 -8.94 -6.69 38.71
N ARG A 465 -8.01 -7.64 38.64
CA ARG A 465 -7.02 -7.78 37.56
C ARG A 465 -7.67 -8.31 36.28
N VAL A 466 -7.47 -7.61 35.16
CA VAL A 466 -7.69 -8.11 33.79
C VAL A 466 -6.30 -8.39 33.17
N PRO A 467 -6.13 -9.41 32.31
CA PRO A 467 -4.81 -9.91 31.92
C PRO A 467 -4.02 -8.88 31.10
N ARG A 468 -2.78 -8.63 31.51
CA ARG A 468 -1.80 -7.82 30.78
C ARG A 468 -1.25 -8.59 29.59
N VAL A 469 -1.26 -7.97 28.41
CA VAL A 469 -0.31 -8.31 27.35
C VAL A 469 1.02 -7.65 27.73
N SER A 470 2.06 -8.45 27.97
CA SER A 470 3.36 -8.00 28.48
C SER A 470 4.22 -7.34 27.39
N LYS A 471 5.00 -6.32 27.77
CA LYS A 471 6.07 -5.67 26.96
C LYS A 471 6.98 -6.64 26.19
N ASP A 472 7.08 -7.90 26.64
CA ASP A 472 7.90 -8.95 26.04
C ASP A 472 7.37 -9.50 24.70
N GLN A 473 6.10 -9.28 24.33
CA GLN A 473 5.60 -9.71 23.02
C GLN A 473 6.00 -8.73 21.91
N VAL A 474 6.02 -7.43 22.20
CA VAL A 474 6.49 -6.38 21.26
C VAL A 474 8.01 -6.47 21.09
N ALA A 475 8.75 -6.67 22.19
CA ALA A 475 10.21 -6.80 22.14
C ALA A 475 10.68 -8.08 21.41
N ARG A 476 9.95 -9.19 21.51
CA ARG A 476 10.31 -10.46 20.85
C ARG A 476 10.11 -10.43 19.32
N ALA A 477 9.12 -9.68 18.82
CA ALA A 477 8.96 -9.47 17.38
C ALA A 477 10.16 -8.68 16.80
N VAL A 478 10.60 -7.64 17.52
CA VAL A 478 11.67 -6.72 17.11
C VAL A 478 13.08 -7.35 17.18
N ALA A 479 13.33 -8.26 18.13
CA ALA A 479 14.66 -8.87 18.31
C ALA A 479 14.99 -10.00 17.31
N SER A 480 14.05 -10.44 16.47
CA SER A 480 14.23 -11.56 15.53
C SER A 480 14.88 -11.17 14.19
N VAL A 481 15.06 -9.87 13.94
CA VAL A 481 15.70 -9.36 12.72
C VAL A 481 17.00 -8.68 13.12
N GLY A 482 18.11 -9.35 12.84
CA GLY A 482 19.45 -8.81 13.11
C GLY A 482 19.68 -7.46 12.42
N PRO A 483 20.59 -6.63 12.93
CA PRO A 483 20.81 -5.28 12.41
C PRO A 483 21.32 -5.34 10.95
N PRO A 484 20.93 -4.39 10.09
CA PRO A 484 21.47 -4.29 8.74
C PRO A 484 22.96 -3.92 8.81
N VAL A 485 23.78 -4.68 8.10
CA VAL A 485 25.21 -4.39 7.92
C VAL A 485 25.32 -3.13 7.05
N MET A 486 25.65 -2.00 7.67
CA MET A 486 26.08 -0.80 6.95
C MET A 486 27.56 -0.94 6.57
N SER A 487 27.84 -1.21 5.30
CA SER A 487 29.19 -1.02 4.77
C SER A 487 29.44 0.46 4.52
N ARG A 488 30.46 1.02 5.18
CA ARG A 488 31.05 2.31 4.81
C ARG A 488 31.80 2.12 3.50
N ASP A 489 31.47 2.93 2.50
CA ASP A 489 32.28 3.11 1.29
C ASP A 489 33.62 3.71 1.69
N GLU A 490 34.71 2.94 1.59
CA GLU A 490 36.01 3.40 1.06
C GLU A 490 36.75 2.21 0.41
N ASP A 491 37.39 2.51 -0.72
CA ASP A 491 38.36 1.74 -1.50
C ASP A 491 37.92 0.59 -2.45
N ARG A 492 38.05 0.92 -3.74
CA ARG A 492 38.04 0.02 -4.90
C ARG A 492 39.15 -1.06 -4.83
N LYS A 493 38.79 -2.34 -5.00
CA LYS A 493 39.50 -3.37 -5.81
C LYS A 493 38.62 -4.61 -6.04
N PRO A 494 38.83 -5.39 -7.13
CA PRO A 494 37.87 -6.38 -7.61
C PRO A 494 37.93 -7.68 -6.80
N LEU A 495 36.79 -8.18 -6.32
CA LEU A 495 36.68 -9.47 -5.65
C LEU A 495 36.37 -10.58 -6.64
N SER A 496 37.20 -11.62 -6.60
CA SER A 496 37.08 -12.88 -7.34
C SER A 496 35.92 -13.74 -6.85
N ARG A 497 35.34 -14.52 -7.78
CA ARG A 497 34.21 -15.45 -7.62
C ARG A 497 34.31 -16.34 -6.36
N VAL A 498 33.27 -16.31 -5.53
CA VAL A 498 32.99 -17.33 -4.50
C VAL A 498 32.20 -18.48 -5.13
N SER A 499 32.62 -19.74 -4.92
CA SER A 499 31.95 -20.92 -5.51
C SER A 499 30.75 -21.39 -4.70
N LYS A 500 29.79 -22.02 -5.39
CA LYS A 500 28.50 -22.50 -4.85
C LYS A 500 28.63 -23.45 -3.65
N ASP A 501 29.77 -24.12 -3.50
CA ASP A 501 30.03 -25.11 -2.44
C ASP A 501 30.28 -24.51 -1.04
N GLN A 502 30.56 -23.21 -0.95
CA GLN A 502 30.70 -22.52 0.33
C GLN A 502 29.36 -22.08 0.93
N VAL A 503 28.36 -21.82 0.08
CA VAL A 503 26.99 -21.45 0.52
C VAL A 503 26.23 -22.69 1.02
N ALA A 504 26.40 -23.84 0.36
CA ALA A 504 25.73 -25.09 0.74
C ALA A 504 26.11 -25.60 2.15
N ARG A 505 27.35 -25.33 2.59
CA ARG A 505 27.83 -25.75 3.93
C ARG A 505 27.28 -24.92 5.08
N ALA A 506 26.90 -23.66 4.83
CA ALA A 506 26.34 -22.79 5.87
C ALA A 506 24.86 -23.08 6.17
N VAL A 507 24.13 -23.65 5.20
CA VAL A 507 22.70 -23.98 5.35
C VAL A 507 22.49 -25.30 6.11
N ALA A 508 23.44 -26.23 6.05
CA ALA A 508 23.33 -27.54 6.70
C ALA A 508 23.50 -27.52 8.24
N SER A 509 23.92 -26.40 8.84
CA SER A 509 24.21 -26.32 10.29
C SER A 509 23.07 -25.74 11.15
N ALA A 510 21.91 -25.39 10.58
CA ALA A 510 20.79 -24.82 11.33
C ALA A 510 19.67 -25.85 11.49
N GLY A 511 19.56 -26.47 12.67
CA GLY A 511 18.49 -27.42 13.00
C GLY A 511 17.12 -26.77 13.22
N PRO A 512 16.00 -27.53 13.18
CA PRO A 512 14.65 -26.98 13.22
C PRO A 512 14.21 -26.57 14.65
N PRO A 513 13.32 -25.56 14.79
CA PRO A 513 12.87 -25.06 16.09
C PRO A 513 11.72 -25.89 16.70
N ARG A 514 11.70 -25.98 18.03
CA ARG A 514 10.72 -26.74 18.84
C ARG A 514 9.38 -26.01 19.00
N THR A 515 8.27 -26.75 18.88
CA THR A 515 6.88 -26.33 19.18
C THR A 515 6.52 -26.53 20.66
N VAL A 516 5.70 -25.63 21.22
CA VAL A 516 5.07 -25.75 22.55
C VAL A 516 3.57 -25.53 22.39
N GLY A 517 2.76 -26.55 22.72
CA GLY A 517 1.30 -26.52 22.62
C GLY A 517 0.59 -25.95 23.85
N ILE A 518 -0.59 -25.37 23.66
CA ILE A 518 -1.55 -24.94 24.71
C ILE A 518 -2.97 -25.35 24.25
N PRO A 519 -3.86 -25.86 25.13
CA PRO A 519 -5.07 -26.58 24.74
C PRO A 519 -6.29 -25.66 24.49
N VAL A 520 -7.20 -26.13 23.64
CA VAL A 520 -8.46 -25.45 23.24
C VAL A 520 -9.65 -26.06 24.00
N GLU A 521 -10.46 -25.23 24.67
CA GLU A 521 -11.78 -25.61 25.19
C GLU A 521 -12.86 -25.48 24.12
N LYS A 522 -13.72 -26.51 24.04
CA LYS A 522 -14.84 -26.64 23.09
C LYS A 522 -16.06 -25.83 23.54
N GLY A 523 -16.67 -25.08 22.63
CA GLY A 523 -18.00 -24.51 22.80
C GLY A 523 -18.59 -23.92 21.52
N SER A 524 -19.62 -24.60 20.99
CA SER A 524 -20.60 -24.20 19.97
C SER A 524 -20.09 -23.59 18.64
N SER A 525 -19.64 -24.46 17.73
CA SER A 525 -19.25 -24.09 16.34
C SER A 525 -19.87 -25.00 15.26
N GLU A 526 -20.80 -25.90 15.61
CA GLU A 526 -21.23 -26.95 14.66
C GLU A 526 -22.16 -26.43 13.55
N GLU A 527 -22.92 -25.36 13.77
CA GLU A 527 -23.89 -24.86 12.78
C GLU A 527 -23.29 -23.86 11.75
N LEU A 528 -22.15 -23.23 12.08
CA LEU A 528 -21.38 -22.41 11.15
C LEU A 528 -20.41 -23.27 10.31
N ALA A 529 -19.78 -24.28 10.94
CA ALA A 529 -18.86 -25.20 10.27
C ALA A 529 -19.54 -25.98 9.13
N LEU A 530 -20.79 -26.42 9.33
CA LEU A 530 -21.55 -27.15 8.30
C LEU A 530 -21.89 -26.30 7.06
N LYS A 531 -21.97 -24.97 7.19
CA LYS A 531 -22.16 -24.06 6.03
C LYS A 531 -20.84 -23.73 5.32
N ASP A 532 -19.75 -23.72 6.06
CA ASP A 532 -18.41 -23.47 5.52
C ASP A 532 -17.82 -24.70 4.80
N GLU A 533 -18.12 -25.91 5.29
CA GLU A 533 -17.68 -27.17 4.67
C GLU A 533 -18.41 -27.47 3.35
N ALA A 534 -19.70 -27.16 3.28
CA ALA A 534 -20.49 -27.27 2.05
C ALA A 534 -20.03 -26.26 0.97
N MET A 535 -19.62 -25.06 1.38
CA MET A 535 -19.12 -24.04 0.45
C MET A 535 -17.69 -24.34 -0.02
N MET A 536 -16.84 -24.93 0.84
CA MET A 536 -15.51 -25.40 0.44
C MET A 536 -15.57 -26.62 -0.49
N SER A 537 -16.50 -27.55 -0.27
CA SER A 537 -16.70 -28.70 -1.17
C SER A 537 -17.16 -28.25 -2.57
N LEU A 538 -18.08 -27.28 -2.64
CA LEU A 538 -18.53 -26.69 -3.92
C LEU A 538 -17.44 -25.88 -4.65
N LEU A 539 -16.45 -25.34 -3.94
CA LEU A 539 -15.33 -24.62 -4.54
C LEU A 539 -14.24 -25.58 -5.05
N LEU A 540 -14.04 -26.71 -4.36
CA LEU A 540 -13.10 -27.76 -4.77
C LEU A 540 -13.63 -28.57 -5.97
N GLU A 541 -14.92 -28.94 -5.98
CA GLU A 541 -15.55 -29.63 -7.13
C GLU A 541 -15.50 -28.78 -8.41
N ARG A 542 -15.54 -27.45 -8.28
CA ARG A 542 -15.46 -26.51 -9.40
C ARG A 542 -14.03 -26.28 -9.90
N GLU A 543 -13.02 -26.47 -9.05
CA GLU A 543 -11.60 -26.46 -9.45
C GLU A 543 -11.20 -27.79 -10.14
N GLU A 544 -11.79 -28.93 -9.77
CA GLU A 544 -11.56 -30.22 -10.45
C GLU A 544 -12.13 -30.26 -11.89
N GLU A 545 -13.29 -29.62 -12.12
CA GLU A 545 -13.86 -29.48 -13.47
C GLU A 545 -13.05 -28.52 -14.38
N GLU A 546 -12.50 -27.42 -13.84
CA GLU A 546 -11.68 -26.47 -14.61
C GLU A 546 -10.28 -27.01 -14.96
N VAL A 547 -9.74 -27.94 -14.18
CA VAL A 547 -8.46 -28.61 -14.49
C VAL A 547 -8.63 -29.67 -15.58
N MET A 548 -9.81 -30.28 -15.72
CA MET A 548 -10.10 -31.27 -16.77
C MET A 548 -10.24 -30.68 -18.19
N GLU A 549 -10.53 -29.38 -18.34
CA GLU A 549 -10.68 -28.73 -19.65
C GLU A 549 -9.36 -28.23 -20.27
N TRP A 550 -8.21 -28.41 -19.59
CA TRP A 550 -6.90 -27.88 -20.02
C TRP A 550 -5.86 -28.94 -20.40
N GLU A 551 -6.26 -30.19 -20.64
CA GLU A 551 -5.34 -31.26 -21.05
C GLU A 551 -5.58 -31.72 -22.49
N GLY A 552 -5.14 -30.88 -23.42
CA GLY A 552 -4.90 -31.27 -24.81
C GLY A 552 -3.47 -30.95 -25.19
N GLU A 553 -2.53 -31.88 -24.97
CA GLU A 553 -1.43 -32.24 -25.88
C GLU A 553 -0.36 -33.14 -25.18
N GLU A 554 0.19 -34.03 -26.00
CA GLU A 554 0.82 -35.31 -25.69
C GLU A 554 2.14 -35.24 -24.88
N GLY A 555 2.30 -36.16 -23.92
CA GLY A 555 3.58 -36.49 -23.30
C GLY A 555 3.48 -37.77 -22.48
N SER A 556 4.50 -38.64 -22.57
CA SER A 556 4.44 -40.07 -22.26
C SER A 556 3.88 -40.42 -20.87
N HIS A 557 2.97 -41.39 -20.87
CA HIS A 557 2.13 -41.79 -19.72
C HIS A 557 2.89 -42.45 -18.56
N GLU A 558 4.09 -43.02 -18.79
CA GLU A 558 4.81 -43.82 -17.79
C GLU A 558 5.61 -42.99 -16.77
N GLU A 559 6.30 -41.91 -17.19
CA GLU A 559 6.99 -41.01 -16.24
C GLU A 559 6.00 -40.21 -15.37
N ARG A 560 4.83 -39.87 -15.92
CA ARG A 560 3.80 -39.09 -15.25
C ARG A 560 3.07 -39.88 -14.16
N ALA A 561 2.85 -41.19 -14.38
CA ALA A 561 2.27 -42.08 -13.37
C ALA A 561 3.22 -42.28 -12.18
N SER A 562 4.52 -42.44 -12.44
CA SER A 562 5.53 -42.57 -11.37
C SER A 562 5.65 -41.31 -10.52
N THR A 563 5.56 -40.13 -11.15
CA THR A 563 5.63 -38.84 -10.43
C THR A 563 4.38 -38.61 -9.57
N ARG A 564 3.19 -38.98 -10.08
CA ARG A 564 1.90 -38.86 -9.38
C ARG A 564 1.80 -39.81 -8.18
N LEU A 565 2.33 -41.04 -8.28
CA LEU A 565 2.40 -41.95 -7.14
C LEU A 565 3.30 -41.40 -6.02
N SER A 566 4.48 -40.86 -6.37
CA SER A 566 5.38 -40.29 -5.36
C SER A 566 4.81 -39.04 -4.67
N LEU A 567 3.99 -38.28 -5.39
CA LEU A 567 3.35 -37.07 -4.85
C LEU A 567 2.19 -37.42 -3.90
N LEU A 568 1.43 -38.48 -4.21
CA LEU A 568 0.36 -38.99 -3.35
C LEU A 568 0.94 -39.61 -2.07
N GLU A 569 2.02 -40.40 -2.18
CA GLU A 569 2.73 -40.94 -1.01
C GLU A 569 3.30 -39.81 -0.12
N ALA A 570 3.86 -38.75 -0.72
CA ALA A 570 4.34 -37.59 0.03
C ALA A 570 3.22 -36.78 0.71
N LEU A 571 2.02 -36.75 0.12
CA LEU A 571 0.85 -36.08 0.70
C LEU A 571 0.23 -36.90 1.83
N GLU A 572 0.11 -38.22 1.69
CA GLU A 572 -0.34 -39.10 2.79
C GLU A 572 0.63 -39.04 3.97
N GLN A 573 1.93 -39.02 3.71
CA GLN A 573 2.95 -38.92 4.77
C GLN A 573 2.91 -37.57 5.48
N ALA A 574 2.64 -36.47 4.75
CA ALA A 574 2.46 -35.15 5.35
C ALA A 574 1.15 -35.02 6.15
N GLU A 575 0.10 -35.74 5.75
CA GLU A 575 -1.16 -35.79 6.49
C GLU A 575 -1.05 -36.62 7.77
N GLU A 576 -0.25 -37.69 7.75
CA GLU A 576 0.03 -38.53 8.92
C GLU A 576 0.99 -37.83 9.91
N GLU A 577 1.90 -37.00 9.43
CA GLU A 577 2.74 -36.12 10.27
C GLU A 577 1.97 -34.93 10.87
N ALA A 578 0.83 -34.55 10.28
CA ALA A 578 -0.01 -33.45 10.73
C ALA A 578 -1.13 -33.87 11.71
N LYS A 579 -1.49 -35.16 11.75
CA LYS A 579 -2.42 -35.76 12.73
C LYS A 579 -1.69 -36.12 14.02
#